data_AF-A0A9E2K103-F1
#
_entry.id   AF-A0A9E2K103-F1
#
_cell.length_a   1.000
_cell.length_b   1.000
_cell.length_c   1.000
_cell.angle_alpha   90.00
_cell.angle_beta   90.00
_cell.angle_gamma   90.00
#
_symmetry.space_group_name_H-M   'P 1'
#
loop_
_entity.id
_entity.type
_entity.pdbx_description
1 polymer ?
#
loop_
_entity_poly.entity_id
_entity_poly.type
_entity_poly.pdbx_seq_one_letter_code
_entity_poly.pdbx_strand_id
1 'polypeptide(L)'
;MLSGAPTTVSAPGVGEVTLDGATAEAYQKAGGEAALGAPTAQPQQIGDGTAVAFTNGTIYSSPSTGAHVVRGEILRAYLAAGGPTGELGFPTGEQTESGGGPTVSGGGWTSPFQNGTVSWVNKGNGVFGATVSAK
;
A
#
# COMPACT_ATOMS: atom_id res chain seq x y z
N MET A 1 -6.86 -19.58 -8.41
CA MET A 1 -7.30 -18.29 -7.87
C MET A 1 -7.68 -17.43 -9.06
N LEU A 2 -8.94 -17.02 -9.21
CA LEU A 2 -9.31 -16.12 -10.30
C LEU A 2 -8.94 -14.71 -9.83
N SER A 3 -7.83 -14.14 -10.31
CA SER A 3 -7.62 -12.70 -10.17
C SER A 3 -8.78 -11.98 -10.86
N GLY A 4 -9.22 -10.83 -10.35
CA GLY A 4 -10.28 -10.03 -10.99
C GLY A 4 -10.02 -9.78 -12.49
N ALA A 5 -11.04 -9.34 -13.24
CA ALA A 5 -10.82 -8.92 -14.61
C ALA A 5 -9.90 -7.69 -14.65
N PRO A 6 -8.92 -7.62 -15.57
CA PRO A 6 -8.14 -6.40 -15.77
C PRO A 6 -9.06 -5.19 -15.94
N THR A 7 -8.67 -4.07 -15.35
CA THR A 7 -9.48 -2.84 -15.36
C THR A 7 -8.64 -1.69 -15.86
N THR A 8 -9.14 -0.96 -16.87
CA THR A 8 -8.51 0.27 -17.35
C THR A 8 -9.06 1.47 -16.59
N VAL A 9 -8.16 2.30 -16.03
CA VAL A 9 -8.49 3.53 -15.33
C VAL A 9 -7.88 4.71 -16.10
N SER A 10 -8.67 5.76 -16.32
CA SER A 10 -8.17 6.99 -16.95
C SER A 10 -7.38 7.81 -15.94
N ALA A 11 -6.14 8.18 -16.29
CA ALA A 11 -5.23 8.91 -15.41
C ALA A 11 -4.87 10.27 -16.02
N PRO A 12 -5.26 11.41 -15.39
CA PRO A 12 -4.94 12.74 -15.88
C PRO A 12 -3.43 12.95 -16.08
N GLY A 13 -3.02 13.35 -17.29
CA GLY A 13 -1.61 13.58 -17.62
C GLY A 13 -0.77 12.31 -17.83
N VAL A 14 -1.35 11.12 -17.64
CA VAL A 14 -0.68 9.81 -17.80
C VAL A 14 -1.28 8.99 -18.94
N GLY A 15 -2.59 9.15 -19.19
CA GLY A 15 -3.35 8.38 -20.18
C GLY A 15 -4.11 7.22 -19.54
N GLU A 16 -4.50 6.23 -20.35
CA GLU A 16 -5.13 5.01 -19.84
C GLU A 16 -4.08 4.14 -19.13
N VAL A 17 -4.43 3.65 -17.94
CA VAL A 17 -3.63 2.73 -17.13
C VAL A 17 -4.40 1.44 -16.92
N THR A 18 -3.86 0.34 -17.43
CA THR A 18 -4.46 -1.00 -17.26
C THR A 18 -3.93 -1.64 -15.99
N LEU A 19 -4.82 -1.89 -15.04
CA LEU A 19 -4.56 -2.68 -13.85
C LEU A 19 -4.70 -4.16 -14.21
N ASP A 20 -3.70 -4.98 -13.86
CA ASP A 20 -3.83 -6.44 -13.94
C ASP A 20 -4.92 -6.93 -12.98
N GLY A 21 -5.31 -8.20 -13.10
CA GLY A 21 -6.44 -8.71 -12.33
C GLY A 21 -6.30 -8.63 -10.82
N ALA A 22 -5.09 -8.84 -10.29
CA ALA A 22 -4.84 -8.77 -8.85
C ALA A 22 -4.88 -7.32 -8.36
N THR A 23 -4.27 -6.42 -9.11
CA THR A 23 -4.25 -4.98 -8.84
C THR A 23 -5.65 -4.38 -8.96
N ALA A 24 -6.43 -4.78 -9.97
CA ALA A 24 -7.81 -4.37 -10.15
C ALA A 24 -8.70 -4.83 -8.99
N GLU A 25 -8.51 -6.07 -8.51
CA GLU A 25 -9.23 -6.58 -7.34
C GLU A 25 -8.89 -5.80 -6.07
N ALA A 26 -7.60 -5.53 -5.82
CA ALA A 26 -7.17 -4.72 -4.68
C ALA A 26 -7.70 -3.29 -4.77
N TYR A 27 -7.67 -2.69 -5.96
CA TYR A 27 -8.23 -1.36 -6.22
C TYR A 27 -9.73 -1.29 -5.89
N GLN A 28 -10.51 -2.27 -6.35
CA GLN A 28 -11.95 -2.36 -6.05
C GLN A 28 -12.21 -2.58 -4.56
N LYS A 29 -11.50 -3.50 -3.90
CA LYS A 29 -11.61 -3.76 -2.46
C LYS A 29 -11.29 -2.53 -1.63
N ALA A 30 -10.35 -1.70 -2.08
CA ALA A 30 -9.98 -0.46 -1.41
C ALA A 30 -11.03 0.65 -1.54
N GLY A 31 -12.04 0.49 -2.41
CA GLY A 31 -13.05 1.51 -2.72
C GLY A 31 -12.83 2.25 -4.05
N GLY A 32 -11.89 1.79 -4.88
CA GLY A 32 -11.61 2.31 -6.21
C GLY A 32 -11.19 3.78 -6.20
N GLU A 33 -11.65 4.53 -7.21
CA GLU A 33 -11.25 5.92 -7.43
C GLU A 33 -11.63 6.83 -6.25
N ALA A 34 -12.77 6.56 -5.61
CA ALA A 34 -13.23 7.32 -4.46
C ALA A 34 -12.25 7.24 -3.27
N ALA A 35 -11.53 6.12 -3.14
CA ALA A 35 -10.59 5.90 -2.05
C ALA A 35 -9.14 6.22 -2.45
N LEU A 36 -8.68 5.71 -3.60
CA LEU A 36 -7.29 5.80 -4.02
C LEU A 36 -7.01 6.96 -4.98
N GLY A 37 -8.04 7.50 -5.63
CA GLY A 37 -7.92 8.47 -6.71
C GLY A 37 -7.44 7.83 -8.02
N ALA A 38 -7.11 8.69 -8.99
CA ALA A 38 -6.55 8.26 -10.26
C ALA A 38 -5.10 7.75 -10.12
N PRO A 39 -4.65 6.86 -11.01
CA PRO A 39 -3.23 6.55 -11.16
C PRO A 39 -2.41 7.81 -11.46
N THR A 40 -1.17 7.84 -10.99
CA THR A 40 -0.24 8.98 -11.15
C THR A 40 0.93 8.66 -12.06
N ALA A 41 1.08 7.38 -12.44
CA ALA A 41 2.08 6.91 -13.39
C ALA A 41 1.60 5.59 -14.03
N GLN A 42 2.29 5.17 -15.09
CA GLN A 42 2.13 3.83 -15.64
C GLN A 42 2.63 2.77 -14.63
N PRO A 43 2.09 1.54 -14.64
CA PRO A 43 2.53 0.46 -13.76
C PRO A 43 4.04 0.23 -13.88
N GLN A 44 4.71 0.15 -12.74
CA GLN A 44 6.15 -0.08 -12.68
C GLN A 44 6.44 -1.52 -12.29
N GLN A 45 7.28 -2.21 -13.07
CA GLN A 45 7.81 -3.51 -12.70
C GLN A 45 8.87 -3.38 -11.59
N ILE A 46 8.77 -4.21 -10.57
CA ILE A 46 9.72 -4.30 -9.45
C ILE A 46 10.04 -5.77 -9.20
N GLY A 47 11.17 -6.26 -9.74
CA GLY A 47 11.49 -7.69 -9.67
C GLY A 47 10.42 -8.54 -10.37
N ASP A 48 9.84 -9.49 -9.64
CA ASP A 48 8.74 -10.34 -10.09
C ASP A 48 7.34 -9.74 -9.80
N GLY A 49 7.29 -8.56 -9.17
CA GLY A 49 6.07 -7.84 -8.84
C GLY A 49 5.90 -6.52 -9.59
N THR A 50 4.84 -5.81 -9.24
CA THR A 50 4.42 -4.54 -9.83
C THR A 50 4.03 -3.54 -8.75
N ALA A 51 4.20 -2.25 -9.06
CA ALA A 51 3.68 -1.13 -8.29
C ALA A 51 2.84 -0.23 -9.19
N VAL A 52 1.65 0.13 -8.73
CA VAL A 52 0.82 1.16 -9.36
C VAL A 52 0.55 2.26 -8.35
N ALA A 53 1.08 3.44 -8.62
CA ALA A 53 0.92 4.61 -7.76
C ALA A 53 -0.39 5.34 -8.10
N PHE A 54 -1.18 5.63 -7.07
CA PHE A 54 -2.41 6.41 -7.11
C PHE A 54 -2.25 7.66 -6.23
N THR A 55 -3.14 8.64 -6.39
CA THR A 55 -3.09 9.88 -5.62
C THR A 55 -3.01 9.66 -4.10
N ASN A 56 -3.76 8.68 -3.56
CA ASN A 56 -3.87 8.45 -2.11
C ASN A 56 -3.19 7.15 -1.64
N GLY A 57 -2.37 6.51 -2.46
CA GLY A 57 -1.69 5.27 -2.08
C GLY A 57 -0.98 4.58 -3.23
N THR A 58 -0.40 3.41 -2.97
CA THR A 58 0.22 2.57 -4.00
C THR A 58 -0.24 1.14 -3.80
N ILE A 59 -0.68 0.50 -4.88
CA ILE A 59 -0.93 -0.93 -4.89
C ILE A 59 0.36 -1.61 -5.30
N TYR A 60 0.85 -2.51 -4.45
CA TYR A 60 1.96 -3.39 -4.78
C TYR A 60 1.43 -4.80 -4.95
N SER A 61 1.84 -5.47 -6.03
CA SER A 61 1.45 -6.84 -6.35
C SER A 61 2.70 -7.69 -6.52
N SER A 62 2.71 -8.90 -5.94
CA SER A 62 3.72 -9.91 -6.27
C SER A 62 3.09 -11.30 -6.32
N PRO A 63 3.70 -12.27 -7.04
CA PRO A 63 3.21 -13.65 -7.05
C PRO A 63 3.15 -14.27 -5.65
N SER A 64 4.08 -13.90 -4.78
CA SER A 64 4.21 -14.50 -3.43
C SER A 64 3.27 -13.88 -2.39
N THR A 65 2.87 -12.62 -2.56
CA THR A 65 2.08 -11.89 -1.56
C THR A 65 0.68 -11.52 -2.03
N GLY A 66 0.42 -11.49 -3.34
CA GLY A 66 -0.78 -10.88 -3.91
C GLY A 66 -0.68 -9.35 -3.97
N ALA A 67 -1.79 -8.70 -4.27
CA ALA A 67 -1.89 -7.24 -4.38
C ALA A 67 -2.44 -6.60 -3.11
N HIS A 68 -1.74 -5.60 -2.57
CA HIS A 68 -2.11 -4.90 -1.33
C HIS A 68 -1.87 -3.40 -1.44
N VAL A 69 -2.71 -2.61 -0.77
CA VAL A 69 -2.58 -1.15 -0.70
C VAL A 69 -1.63 -0.76 0.43
N VAL A 70 -0.70 0.14 0.14
CA VAL A 70 0.07 0.87 1.15
C VAL A 70 -0.18 2.37 0.94
N ARG A 71 -0.48 3.11 2.00
CA ARG A 71 -0.92 4.52 1.92
C ARG A 71 -0.44 5.37 3.11
N GLY A 72 -0.62 6.69 2.98
CA GLY A 72 -0.35 7.66 4.03
C GLY A 72 1.08 7.60 4.58
N GLU A 73 1.23 7.86 5.88
CA GLU A 73 2.54 7.91 6.55
C GLU A 73 3.24 6.54 6.59
N ILE A 74 2.48 5.44 6.54
CA ILE A 74 3.06 4.10 6.40
C ILE A 74 3.74 3.94 5.05
N LEU A 75 3.11 4.38 3.94
CA LEU A 75 3.76 4.37 2.61
C LEU A 75 5.03 5.20 2.60
N ARG A 76 5.00 6.38 3.23
CA ARG A 76 6.18 7.26 3.31
C ARG A 76 7.33 6.61 4.05
N ALA A 77 7.07 6.01 5.21
CA ALA A 77 8.08 5.30 5.98
C ALA A 77 8.62 4.06 5.24
N TYR A 78 7.72 3.30 4.59
CA TYR A 78 8.10 2.14 3.78
C TYR A 78 9.02 2.51 2.61
N LEU A 79 8.69 3.57 1.85
CA LEU A 79 9.53 4.06 0.76
C LEU A 79 10.88 4.58 1.27
N ALA A 80 10.90 5.28 2.41
CA ALA A 80 12.14 5.72 3.04
C ALA A 80 13.03 4.55 3.50
N ALA A 81 12.43 3.40 3.80
CA ALA A 81 13.13 2.14 4.10
C ALA A 81 13.50 1.31 2.85
N GLY A 82 13.40 1.88 1.65
CA GLY A 82 13.79 1.23 0.39
C GLY A 82 12.65 0.53 -0.35
N GLY A 83 11.41 0.61 0.15
CA GLY A 83 10.23 0.04 -0.51
C GLY A 83 10.34 -1.47 -0.75
N PRO A 84 9.76 -2.00 -1.85
CA PRO A 84 9.73 -3.44 -2.09
C PRO A 84 11.10 -4.07 -2.34
N THR A 85 12.10 -3.27 -2.70
CA THR A 85 13.48 -3.71 -2.87
C THR A 85 14.32 -3.56 -1.60
N GLY A 86 13.75 -2.97 -0.55
CA GLY A 86 14.37 -2.81 0.76
C GLY A 86 14.19 -4.04 1.64
N GLU A 87 14.61 -3.92 2.91
CA GLU A 87 14.66 -5.04 3.85
C GLU A 87 13.27 -5.67 4.12
N LEU A 88 12.21 -4.86 4.08
CA LEU A 88 10.84 -5.31 4.36
C LEU A 88 10.22 -6.18 3.26
N GLY A 89 10.63 -6.01 2.00
CA GLY A 89 10.00 -6.64 0.85
C GLY A 89 8.56 -6.14 0.59
N PHE A 90 7.80 -6.89 -0.21
CA PHE A 90 6.42 -6.54 -0.59
C PHE A 90 5.44 -6.57 0.60
N PRO A 91 4.35 -5.78 0.56
CA PRO A 91 3.28 -5.90 1.54
C PRO A 91 2.60 -7.28 1.44
N THR A 92 2.16 -7.80 2.59
CA THR A 92 1.51 -9.11 2.71
C THR A 92 0.06 -9.02 3.16
N GLY A 93 -0.43 -7.82 3.45
CA GLY A 93 -1.77 -7.57 3.92
C GLY A 93 -2.11 -6.09 3.97
N GLU A 94 -3.40 -5.83 4.19
CA GLU A 94 -3.93 -4.47 4.31
C GLU A 94 -3.47 -3.78 5.60
N GLN A 95 -3.48 -2.45 5.57
CA GLN A 95 -3.32 -1.63 6.76
C GLN A 95 -4.49 -1.82 7.73
N THR A 96 -4.20 -2.11 9.00
CA THR A 96 -5.21 -2.29 10.05
C THR A 96 -4.98 -1.36 11.24
N GLU A 97 -6.02 -1.09 12.00
CA GLU A 97 -5.89 -0.36 13.26
C GLU A 97 -5.11 -1.20 14.28
N SER A 98 -4.26 -0.53 15.04
CA SER A 98 -3.50 -1.10 16.15
C SER A 98 -3.79 -0.32 17.43
N GLY A 99 -3.74 -0.99 18.59
CA GLY A 99 -3.86 -0.35 19.90
C GLY A 99 -5.14 0.46 20.13
N GLY A 100 -6.26 0.06 19.53
CA GLY A 100 -7.55 0.76 19.65
C GLY A 100 -7.75 1.94 18.69
N GLY A 101 -6.87 2.08 17.69
CA GLY A 101 -6.98 3.08 16.64
C GLY A 101 -6.24 4.39 16.94
N PRO A 102 -6.15 5.31 15.95
CA PRO A 102 -5.28 6.49 16.03
C PRO A 102 -5.67 7.51 17.10
N THR A 103 -6.88 7.43 17.66
CA THR A 103 -7.35 8.31 18.73
C THR A 103 -6.87 7.88 20.12
N VAL A 104 -6.35 6.67 20.26
CA VAL A 104 -5.87 6.10 21.52
C VAL A 104 -4.36 6.30 21.66
N SER A 105 -3.89 6.66 22.86
CA SER A 105 -2.45 6.71 23.16
C SER A 105 -1.82 5.33 22.97
N GLY A 106 -0.81 5.22 22.11
CA GLY A 106 -0.20 3.96 21.69
C GLY A 106 -0.96 3.25 20.57
N GLY A 107 -2.13 3.73 20.19
CA GLY A 107 -2.91 3.25 19.06
C GLY A 107 -2.55 3.95 17.75
N GLY A 108 -2.98 3.38 16.63
CA GLY A 108 -2.63 3.87 15.30
C GLY A 108 -2.91 2.85 14.21
N TRP A 109 -2.01 2.78 13.25
CA TRP A 109 -2.11 1.90 12.10
C TRP A 109 -0.88 1.02 11.97
N THR A 110 -1.06 -0.18 11.42
CA THR A 110 0.04 -1.10 11.09
C THR A 110 -0.21 -1.77 9.76
N SER A 111 0.86 -2.00 9.00
CA SER A 111 0.84 -2.79 7.77
C SER A 111 1.91 -3.89 7.83
N PRO A 112 1.56 -5.13 7.44
CA PRO A 112 2.52 -6.22 7.35
C PRO A 112 3.21 -6.29 5.99
N PHE A 113 4.48 -6.66 6.01
CA PHE A 113 5.35 -6.86 4.85
C PHE A 113 6.02 -8.25 4.94
N GLN A 114 6.64 -8.71 3.86
CA GLN A 114 7.26 -10.05 3.80
C GLN A 114 8.21 -10.30 4.98
N ASN A 115 9.04 -9.32 5.31
CA ASN A 115 10.09 -9.43 6.31
C ASN A 115 9.90 -8.43 7.46
N GLY A 116 8.68 -8.01 7.77
CA GLY A 116 8.48 -7.08 8.88
C GLY A 116 7.15 -6.37 8.90
N THR A 117 7.10 -5.29 9.66
CA THR A 117 5.93 -4.40 9.76
C THR A 117 6.35 -2.94 9.72
N VAL A 118 5.41 -2.09 9.31
CA VAL A 118 5.51 -0.65 9.54
C VAL A 118 4.29 -0.24 10.34
N SER A 119 4.51 0.49 11.43
CA SER A 119 3.43 1.05 12.26
C SER A 119 3.53 2.57 12.31
N TRP A 120 2.38 3.24 12.39
CA TRP A 120 2.25 4.69 12.59
C TRP A 120 1.33 4.91 13.79
N VAL A 121 1.92 5.25 14.94
CA VAL A 121 1.22 5.23 16.24
C VAL A 121 1.26 6.58 16.94
N ASN A 122 0.13 6.95 17.55
CA ASN A 122 -0.02 8.11 18.41
C ASN A 122 0.79 7.90 19.69
N LYS A 123 1.72 8.80 20.00
CA LYS A 123 2.58 8.76 21.18
C LYS A 123 1.89 9.26 22.45
N GLY A 124 0.60 9.59 22.39
CA GLY A 124 -0.23 9.98 23.54
C GLY A 124 -0.35 11.49 23.75
N ASN A 125 0.42 12.29 23.01
CA ASN A 125 0.40 13.75 23.04
C ASN A 125 -0.05 14.37 21.70
N GLY A 126 -0.69 13.57 20.84
CA GLY A 126 -1.09 13.97 19.49
C GLY A 126 0.06 13.94 18.45
N VAL A 127 1.29 13.67 18.88
CA VAL A 127 2.40 13.38 17.97
C VAL A 127 2.32 11.91 17.58
N PHE A 128 2.47 11.64 16.28
CA PHE A 128 2.57 10.27 15.78
C PHE A 128 4.01 9.95 15.41
N GLY A 129 4.39 8.66 15.50
CA GLY A 129 5.73 8.18 15.15
C GLY A 129 5.67 6.90 14.33
N ALA A 130 6.50 6.83 13.28
CA ALA A 130 6.57 5.69 12.37
C ALA A 130 7.67 4.76 12.86
N THR A 131 7.38 3.48 12.92
CA THR A 131 8.35 2.46 13.29
C THR A 131 8.39 1.42 12.20
N VAL A 132 9.56 1.24 11.60
CA VAL A 132 9.90 0.15 10.70
C VAL A 132 10.53 -0.96 11.52
N SER A 133 9.95 -2.16 11.47
CA SER A 133 10.41 -3.32 12.22
C SER A 133 10.67 -4.47 11.26
N ALA A 134 11.95 -4.72 10.94
CA ALA A 134 12.36 -5.91 10.19
C ALA A 134 12.40 -7.16 11.09
N LYS A 135 12.25 -8.34 10.48
CA LYS A 135 12.29 -9.66 11.12
C LYS A 135 13.70 -10.23 11.21
#